data_AF-A0A933JBS5-F1
#
_entry.id   AF-A0A933JBS5-F1
#
_cell.length_a   1.000
_cell.length_b   1.000
_cell.length_c   1.000
_cell.angle_alpha   90.00
_cell.angle_beta   90.00
_cell.angle_gamma   90.00
#
_symmetry.space_group_name_H-M   'P 1'
#
loop_
_entity.id
_entity.type
_entity.pdbx_description
1 polymer ?
#
loop_
_entity_poly.entity_id
_entity_poly.type
_entity_poly.pdbx_seq_one_letter_code
_entity_poly.pdbx_strand_id
1 'polypeptide(L)'
;MKNQMRCLTALLAVCMLAGHAWAANSDDVALSVTVSNSVSVTLPTATYDFASVALGGQSVNTSALGVDNDSGGIREDYSLSMVDSAGGWTAVTGVPSTDQYAIQAVFASTQPAHADFAANDDLDDGLAAAAAGDTAFAVDGWVAADKGYDAKDRAGTHERTLWLRLRMPSDITVSQSNPFATVWVSAAAG
;
A
#
# COMPACT_ATOMS: atom_id res chain seq x y z
N MET A 1 -16.87 90.18 -15.55
CA MET A 1 -16.92 88.70 -15.69
C MET A 1 -15.64 87.96 -15.28
N LYS A 2 -14.64 88.61 -14.65
CA LYS A 2 -13.38 87.96 -14.23
C LYS A 2 -13.38 87.41 -12.79
N ASN A 3 -14.43 87.72 -12.01
CA ASN A 3 -14.54 87.32 -10.60
C ASN A 3 -15.47 86.10 -10.40
N GLN A 4 -16.21 85.68 -11.43
CA GLN A 4 -17.08 84.50 -11.41
C GLN A 4 -16.33 83.22 -11.80
N MET A 5 -15.18 83.34 -12.46
CA MET A 5 -14.34 82.21 -12.90
C MET A 5 -13.32 81.76 -11.86
N ARG A 6 -13.22 82.45 -10.72
CA ARG A 6 -12.39 82.03 -9.58
C ARG A 6 -13.13 81.12 -8.60
N CYS A 7 -14.45 81.27 -8.48
CA CYS A 7 -15.28 80.34 -7.70
C CYS A 7 -15.43 78.98 -8.39
N LEU A 8 -15.48 78.93 -9.72
CA LEU A 8 -15.66 77.66 -10.44
C LEU A 8 -14.40 76.79 -10.41
N THR A 9 -13.21 77.40 -10.40
CA THR A 9 -11.94 76.67 -10.27
C THR A 9 -11.69 76.19 -8.84
N ALA A 10 -12.19 76.91 -7.82
CA ALA A 10 -12.15 76.47 -6.43
C ALA A 10 -13.11 75.29 -6.15
N LEU A 11 -14.23 75.21 -6.87
CA LEU A 11 -15.19 74.10 -6.72
C LEU A 11 -14.69 72.81 -7.40
N LEU A 12 -13.97 72.92 -8.51
CA LEU A 12 -13.45 71.77 -9.25
C LEU A 12 -12.22 71.10 -8.58
N ALA A 13 -11.49 71.84 -7.73
CA ALA A 13 -10.38 71.31 -6.94
C ALA A 13 -10.84 70.46 -5.73
N VAL A 14 -12.10 70.61 -5.30
CA VAL A 14 -12.67 69.84 -4.17
C VAL A 14 -13.25 68.50 -4.62
N CYS A 15 -13.62 68.34 -5.89
CA CYS A 15 -14.24 67.12 -6.40
C CYS A 15 -13.26 66.00 -6.81
N MET A 16 -11.95 66.25 -6.86
CA MET A 16 -10.94 65.24 -7.26
C MET A 16 -10.31 64.47 -6.10
N LEU A 17 -10.71 64.76 -4.85
CA LEU A 17 -10.36 63.97 -3.67
C LEU A 17 -11.45 62.96 -3.32
N ALA A 18 -12.14 62.40 -4.33
CA ALA A 18 -12.90 61.17 -4.17
C ALA A 18 -11.88 60.02 -3.98
N GLY A 19 -11.25 60.02 -2.81
CA GLY A 19 -10.43 58.94 -2.31
C GLY A 19 -11.24 57.66 -2.38
N HIS A 20 -10.59 56.60 -2.82
CA HIS A 20 -11.17 55.27 -2.75
C HIS A 20 -11.54 55.03 -1.27
N ALA A 21 -12.82 54.84 -0.98
CA ALA A 21 -13.27 54.49 0.37
C ALA A 21 -12.97 53.01 0.58
N TRP A 22 -11.88 52.73 1.28
CA TRP A 22 -11.59 51.37 1.75
C TRP A 22 -12.52 51.07 2.93
N ALA A 23 -13.03 49.85 3.01
CA ALA A 23 -13.83 49.43 4.16
C ALA A 23 -12.99 49.60 5.44
N ALA A 24 -13.50 50.35 6.41
CA ALA A 24 -12.80 50.65 7.67
C ALA A 24 -12.54 49.39 8.51
N ASN A 25 -13.34 48.34 8.28
CA ASN A 25 -13.22 47.04 8.92
C ASN A 25 -13.13 45.97 7.82
N SER A 26 -12.09 45.14 7.89
CA SER A 26 -12.04 43.87 7.15
C SER A 26 -12.95 42.86 7.84
N ASP A 27 -13.56 41.99 7.05
CA ASP A 27 -14.35 40.85 7.52
C ASP A 27 -13.64 39.56 7.08
N ASP A 28 -13.57 38.58 7.97
CA ASP A 28 -12.86 37.33 7.72
C ASP A 28 -13.85 36.25 7.27
N VAL A 29 -13.49 35.51 6.22
CA VAL A 29 -14.22 34.30 5.83
C VAL A 29 -13.47 33.08 6.37
N ALA A 30 -14.11 32.37 7.30
CA ALA A 30 -13.62 31.07 7.76
C ALA A 30 -13.95 30.00 6.71
N LEU A 31 -12.92 29.41 6.11
CA LEU A 31 -13.03 28.26 5.22
C LEU A 31 -12.76 26.99 6.05
N SER A 32 -13.69 26.04 6.03
CA SER A 32 -13.48 24.70 6.59
C SER A 32 -13.62 23.65 5.51
N VAL A 33 -12.77 22.63 5.58
CA VAL A 33 -12.79 21.45 4.71
C VAL A 33 -12.68 20.21 5.57
N THR A 34 -13.49 19.20 5.26
CA THR A 34 -13.39 17.88 5.89
C THR A 34 -12.95 16.89 4.82
N VAL A 35 -11.79 16.28 5.01
CA VAL A 35 -11.31 15.17 4.18
C VAL A 35 -11.84 13.87 4.79
N SER A 36 -12.51 13.04 3.98
CA SER A 36 -13.27 11.86 4.46
C SER A 36 -12.64 10.52 4.08
N ASN A 37 -11.39 10.52 3.64
CA ASN A 37 -10.65 9.33 3.22
C ASN A 37 -10.24 8.46 4.42
N SER A 38 -10.21 7.15 4.23
CA SER A 38 -9.80 6.16 5.23
C SER A 38 -8.86 5.13 4.60
N VAL A 39 -7.93 4.59 5.39
CA VAL A 39 -7.05 3.48 4.99
C VAL A 39 -7.88 2.24 4.67
N SER A 40 -7.58 1.58 3.56
CA SER A 40 -8.32 0.45 3.00
C SER A 40 -7.45 -0.26 1.95
N VAL A 41 -7.49 -1.59 1.98
CA VAL A 41 -6.75 -2.46 1.07
C VAL A 41 -7.68 -3.50 0.48
N THR A 42 -7.57 -3.72 -0.83
CA THR A 42 -8.35 -4.72 -1.56
C THR A 42 -7.44 -5.75 -2.22
N LEU A 43 -7.83 -7.03 -2.12
CA LEU A 43 -7.21 -8.16 -2.82
C LEU A 43 -8.20 -8.73 -3.83
N PRO A 44 -8.08 -8.43 -5.14
CA PRO A 44 -9.00 -8.93 -6.14
C PRO A 44 -9.00 -10.46 -6.27
N THR A 45 -7.89 -11.10 -5.89
CA THR A 45 -7.73 -12.56 -5.90
C THR A 45 -7.63 -13.05 -4.46
N ALA A 46 -8.66 -13.77 -4.01
CA ALA A 46 -8.74 -14.28 -2.63
C ALA A 46 -8.14 -15.69 -2.44
N THR A 47 -7.82 -16.40 -3.53
CA THR A 47 -7.27 -17.75 -3.49
C THR A 47 -6.22 -17.96 -4.58
N TYR A 48 -5.18 -18.73 -4.24
CA TYR A 48 -4.18 -19.17 -5.20
C TYR A 48 -3.88 -20.67 -5.00
N ASP A 49 -3.81 -21.41 -6.11
CA ASP A 49 -3.43 -22.82 -6.11
C ASP A 49 -2.05 -22.97 -6.75
N PHE A 50 -1.08 -23.49 -5.98
CA PHE A 50 0.25 -23.82 -6.49
C PHE A 50 0.25 -25.05 -7.41
N ALA A 51 -0.90 -25.70 -7.58
CA ALA A 51 -1.05 -26.98 -8.24
C ALA A 51 -0.17 -28.05 -7.57
N SER A 52 0.25 -29.06 -8.33
CA SER A 52 1.13 -30.11 -7.81
C SER A 52 2.58 -29.63 -7.75
N VAL A 53 3.13 -29.53 -6.54
CA VAL A 53 4.55 -29.30 -6.29
C VAL A 53 5.17 -30.58 -5.74
N ALA A 54 6.28 -31.02 -6.35
CA ALA A 54 6.97 -32.24 -5.93
C ALA A 54 7.64 -32.08 -4.56
N LEU A 55 7.91 -33.21 -3.89
CA LEU A 55 8.71 -33.26 -2.66
C LEU A 55 10.11 -32.69 -2.89
N GLY A 56 10.60 -31.91 -1.94
CA GLY A 56 11.83 -31.12 -2.03
C GLY A 56 11.77 -30.00 -3.07
N GLY A 57 10.63 -29.84 -3.74
CA GLY A 57 10.40 -28.83 -4.76
C GLY A 57 10.07 -27.47 -4.19
N GLN A 58 10.05 -26.49 -5.08
CA GLN A 58 9.73 -25.11 -4.79
C GLN A 58 8.90 -24.55 -5.92
N SER A 59 7.99 -23.63 -5.63
CA SER A 59 7.21 -22.93 -6.65
C SER A 59 6.96 -21.50 -6.24
N VAL A 60 7.10 -20.56 -7.17
CA VAL A 60 6.56 -19.20 -7.03
C VAL A 60 5.19 -19.18 -7.69
N ASN A 61 4.25 -18.40 -7.18
CA ASN A 61 2.99 -18.18 -7.88
C ASN A 61 3.26 -17.61 -9.28
N THR A 62 2.51 -18.06 -10.29
CA THR A 62 2.70 -17.65 -11.69
C THR A 62 1.81 -16.48 -12.09
N SER A 63 0.69 -16.31 -11.39
CA SER A 63 -0.19 -15.16 -11.51
C SER A 63 0.02 -14.19 -10.36
N ALA A 64 0.09 -12.91 -10.70
CA ALA A 64 0.16 -11.81 -9.75
C ALA A 64 -1.02 -11.83 -8.76
N LEU A 65 -0.74 -11.75 -7.46
CA LEU A 65 -1.75 -11.44 -6.44
C LEU A 65 -1.75 -9.92 -6.23
N GLY A 66 -2.69 -9.23 -6.88
CA GLY A 66 -2.81 -7.78 -6.75
C GLY A 66 -3.14 -7.35 -5.32
N VAL A 67 -2.44 -6.32 -4.85
CA VAL A 67 -2.75 -5.61 -3.61
C VAL A 67 -2.98 -4.15 -3.97
N ASP A 68 -4.22 -3.70 -3.77
CA ASP A 68 -4.71 -2.39 -4.19
C ASP A 68 -4.90 -1.50 -2.96
N ASN A 69 -4.26 -0.34 -2.95
CA ASN A 69 -4.61 0.75 -2.04
C ASN A 69 -5.78 1.52 -2.67
N ASP A 70 -6.94 1.44 -2.03
CA ASP A 70 -8.18 2.10 -2.45
C ASP A 70 -8.59 3.24 -1.49
N SER A 71 -7.61 3.81 -0.79
CA SER A 71 -7.80 4.81 0.26
C SER A 71 -8.06 6.24 -0.20
N GLY A 72 -8.16 6.48 -1.51
CA GLY A 72 -8.52 7.77 -2.10
C GLY A 72 -7.45 8.86 -1.93
N GLY A 73 -6.17 8.52 -2.06
CA GLY A 73 -5.03 9.45 -2.03
C GLY A 73 -4.16 9.36 -0.79
N ILE A 74 -4.50 8.48 0.16
CA ILE A 74 -3.65 8.14 1.30
C ILE A 74 -2.58 7.16 0.81
N ARG A 75 -1.35 7.31 1.28
CA ARG A 75 -0.29 6.34 1.03
C ARG A 75 -0.29 5.27 2.10
N GLU A 76 0.07 4.05 1.71
CA GLU A 76 -0.02 2.88 2.57
C GLU A 76 1.29 2.12 2.71
N ASP A 77 1.50 1.63 3.92
CA ASP A 77 2.49 0.61 4.25
C ASP A 77 1.75 -0.70 4.53
N TYR A 78 2.16 -1.77 3.84
CA TYR A 78 1.55 -3.08 4.00
C TYR A 78 2.27 -3.91 5.05
N SER A 79 1.50 -4.77 5.71
CA SER A 79 2.01 -5.80 6.61
C SER A 79 1.40 -7.16 6.27
N LEU A 80 2.19 -8.21 6.45
CA LEU A 80 1.77 -9.59 6.20
C LEU A 80 1.66 -10.36 7.51
N SER A 81 0.64 -11.21 7.60
CA SER A 81 0.53 -12.26 8.62
C SER A 81 0.07 -13.55 7.98
N MET A 82 0.29 -14.67 8.66
CA MET A 82 -0.13 -15.98 8.17
C MET A 82 -0.67 -16.81 9.33
N VAL A 83 -1.68 -17.61 9.01
CA VAL A 83 -2.11 -18.73 9.85
C VAL A 83 -2.14 -19.99 9.00
N ASP A 84 -1.54 -21.04 9.54
CA ASP A 84 -1.62 -22.39 9.02
C ASP A 84 -3.05 -22.92 9.20
N SER A 85 -3.56 -23.65 8.21
CA SER A 85 -4.86 -24.31 8.37
C SER A 85 -4.65 -25.76 8.78
N ALA A 86 -5.33 -26.14 9.87
CA ALA A 86 -5.23 -27.46 10.47
C ALA A 86 -5.45 -28.58 9.42
N GLY A 87 -4.36 -29.19 8.94
CA GLY A 87 -4.41 -30.15 7.83
C GLY A 87 -3.34 -31.24 7.85
N GLY A 88 -2.50 -31.29 8.89
CA GLY A 88 -1.51 -32.34 9.11
C GLY A 88 -0.08 -31.94 8.77
N TRP A 89 0.13 -30.91 7.94
CA TRP A 89 1.43 -30.24 7.84
C TRP A 89 1.51 -29.03 8.76
N THR A 90 2.75 -28.57 8.99
CA THR A 90 3.06 -27.40 9.80
C THR A 90 3.85 -26.39 8.99
N ALA A 91 3.40 -25.14 8.98
CA ALA A 91 4.17 -24.03 8.44
C ALA A 91 5.44 -23.81 9.26
N VAL A 92 6.57 -23.60 8.60
CA VAL A 92 7.85 -23.28 9.23
C VAL A 92 8.60 -22.19 8.46
N THR A 93 9.55 -21.56 9.13
CA THR A 93 10.57 -20.72 8.49
C THR A 93 11.76 -21.58 8.05
N GLY A 94 12.47 -21.18 7.00
CA GLY A 94 13.63 -21.92 6.50
C GLY A 94 13.30 -23.18 5.67
N VAL A 95 14.16 -24.20 5.78
CA VAL A 95 14.03 -25.44 4.98
C VAL A 95 13.05 -26.40 5.66
N PRO A 96 11.93 -26.78 5.00
CA PRO A 96 10.96 -27.69 5.60
C PRO A 96 11.51 -29.10 5.79
N SER A 97 11.24 -29.69 6.96
CA SER A 97 11.42 -31.11 7.27
C SER A 97 10.14 -31.90 6.96
N THR A 98 10.10 -33.19 7.25
CA THR A 98 8.92 -34.06 7.10
C THR A 98 7.62 -33.42 7.60
N ASP A 99 6.57 -33.47 6.78
CA ASP A 99 5.26 -32.88 7.06
C ASP A 99 5.28 -31.38 7.43
N GLN A 100 6.24 -30.64 6.87
CA GLN A 100 6.32 -29.19 7.01
C GLN A 100 6.31 -28.53 5.64
N TYR A 101 5.92 -27.26 5.60
CA TYR A 101 6.08 -26.42 4.42
C TYR A 101 6.56 -25.04 4.83
N ALA A 102 7.15 -24.30 3.90
CA ALA A 102 7.51 -22.90 4.14
C ALA A 102 6.91 -22.03 3.03
N ILE A 103 6.34 -20.88 3.43
CA ILE A 103 5.88 -19.85 2.51
C ILE A 103 6.76 -18.63 2.72
N GLN A 104 7.32 -18.12 1.63
CA GLN A 104 7.94 -16.79 1.62
C GLN A 104 7.06 -15.85 0.81
N ALA A 105 7.09 -14.57 1.16
CA ALA A 105 6.31 -13.54 0.48
C ALA A 105 7.17 -12.33 0.13
N VAL A 106 7.01 -11.76 -1.05
CA VAL A 106 7.62 -10.48 -1.41
C VAL A 106 6.65 -9.64 -2.22
N PHE A 107 6.74 -8.33 -2.07
CA PHE A 107 6.12 -7.38 -2.98
C PHE A 107 7.09 -7.06 -4.12
N ALA A 108 6.62 -7.17 -5.37
CA ALA A 108 7.37 -6.80 -6.57
C ALA A 108 6.41 -6.58 -7.75
N SER A 109 6.74 -5.69 -8.69
CA SER A 109 5.91 -5.42 -9.89
C SER A 109 5.99 -6.49 -10.98
N THR A 110 7.00 -7.37 -10.92
CA THR A 110 7.18 -8.51 -11.83
C THR A 110 7.49 -9.76 -11.03
N GLN A 111 7.22 -10.94 -11.61
CA GLN A 111 7.49 -12.21 -10.95
C GLN A 111 8.97 -12.31 -10.51
N PRO A 112 9.27 -12.42 -9.20
CA PRO A 112 10.61 -12.61 -8.71
C PRO A 112 11.12 -14.01 -9.05
N ALA A 113 12.44 -14.14 -9.18
CA ALA A 113 13.11 -15.43 -9.21
C ALA A 113 13.12 -16.06 -7.81
N HIS A 114 13.35 -17.37 -7.74
CA HIS A 114 13.48 -18.06 -6.45
C HIS A 114 14.59 -17.49 -5.54
N ALA A 115 15.64 -16.92 -6.12
CA ALA A 115 16.76 -16.34 -5.38
C ALA A 115 16.42 -14.99 -4.73
N ASP A 116 15.34 -14.34 -5.16
CA ASP A 116 14.92 -13.04 -4.66
C ASP A 116 14.16 -13.14 -3.32
N PHE A 117 13.82 -14.35 -2.87
CA PHE A 117 13.18 -14.60 -1.59
C PHE A 117 14.22 -14.94 -0.51
N ALA A 118 14.47 -14.01 0.39
CA ALA A 118 15.43 -14.10 1.49
C ALA A 118 14.79 -14.66 2.78
N ALA A 119 15.62 -14.93 3.79
CA ALA A 119 15.16 -15.57 5.03
C ALA A 119 14.18 -14.70 5.85
N ASN A 120 14.25 -13.39 5.68
CA ASN A 120 13.35 -12.41 6.30
C ASN A 120 12.02 -12.22 5.54
N ASP A 121 11.82 -12.97 4.46
CA ASP A 121 10.55 -13.03 3.72
C ASP A 121 9.70 -14.23 4.15
N ASP A 122 10.20 -15.07 5.06
CA ASP A 122 9.47 -16.23 5.58
C ASP A 122 8.23 -15.80 6.37
N LEU A 123 7.10 -16.39 6.04
CA LEU A 123 5.87 -16.33 6.81
C LEU A 123 5.83 -17.51 7.79
N ASP A 124 5.48 -17.24 9.05
CA ASP A 124 5.38 -18.24 10.12
C ASP A 124 3.92 -18.39 10.59
N ASP A 125 3.57 -19.54 11.17
CA ASP A 125 2.24 -19.74 11.75
C ASP A 125 2.03 -18.83 12.96
N GLY A 126 0.93 -18.09 12.96
CA GLY A 126 0.66 -17.10 14.00
C GLY A 126 1.61 -15.90 13.96
N LEU A 127 2.32 -15.68 12.84
CA LEU A 127 3.10 -14.47 12.62
C LEU A 127 2.19 -13.25 12.79
N ALA A 128 2.49 -12.43 13.80
CA ALA A 128 1.85 -11.13 13.96
C ALA A 128 2.17 -10.27 12.73
N ALA A 129 1.25 -9.37 12.35
CA ALA A 129 1.40 -8.51 11.17
C ALA A 129 2.79 -7.86 11.14
N ALA A 130 3.62 -8.30 10.19
CA ALA A 130 4.99 -7.85 10.01
C ALA A 130 5.04 -6.89 8.82
N ALA A 131 5.57 -5.68 9.05
CA ALA A 131 5.61 -4.64 8.04
C ALA A 131 6.59 -4.97 6.91
N ALA A 132 6.18 -4.67 5.69
CA ALA A 132 7.06 -4.62 4.54
C ALA A 132 8.04 -3.44 4.69
N GLY A 133 9.21 -3.56 4.07
CA GLY A 133 10.24 -2.53 4.17
C GLY A 133 11.34 -2.69 3.13
N ASP A 134 12.50 -2.12 3.40
CA ASP A 134 13.60 -2.15 2.44
C ASP A 134 14.20 -3.54 2.22
N THR A 135 14.11 -4.38 3.25
CA THR A 135 14.65 -5.74 3.27
C THR A 135 13.57 -6.80 3.45
N ALA A 136 12.57 -6.58 4.32
CA ALA A 136 11.52 -7.55 4.61
C ALA A 136 10.40 -7.47 3.57
N PHE A 137 10.03 -8.64 3.04
CA PHE A 137 9.02 -8.81 2.00
C PHE A 137 9.33 -8.00 0.74
N ALA A 138 10.61 -7.89 0.40
CA ALA A 138 11.10 -6.97 -0.62
C ALA A 138 12.18 -7.60 -1.50
N VAL A 139 12.19 -7.19 -2.76
CA VAL A 139 13.28 -7.54 -3.69
C VAL A 139 14.32 -6.42 -3.71
N ASP A 140 15.59 -6.78 -3.62
CA ASP A 140 16.71 -5.83 -3.62
C ASP A 140 16.76 -4.98 -4.91
N GLY A 141 17.01 -3.68 -4.76
CA GLY A 141 17.14 -2.74 -5.88
C GLY A 141 15.82 -2.16 -6.41
N TRP A 142 14.69 -2.53 -5.81
CA TRP A 142 13.37 -2.02 -6.17
C TRP A 142 13.03 -0.71 -5.43
N VAL A 143 12.03 0.02 -5.92
CA VAL A 143 11.56 1.25 -5.26
C VAL A 143 10.64 0.93 -4.09
N ALA A 144 10.61 1.81 -3.08
CA ALA A 144 9.81 1.66 -1.85
C ALA A 144 8.38 1.19 -2.12
N ALA A 145 7.71 1.93 -3.00
CA ALA A 145 6.38 1.63 -3.48
C ALA A 145 6.27 0.13 -3.82
N ASP A 146 7.04 -0.38 -4.79
CA ASP A 146 6.97 -1.78 -5.25
C ASP A 146 7.32 -2.83 -4.19
N LYS A 147 8.02 -2.44 -3.12
CA LYS A 147 8.34 -3.28 -1.96
C LYS A 147 7.23 -3.32 -0.91
N GLY A 148 6.11 -2.62 -1.14
CA GLY A 148 4.94 -2.66 -0.26
C GLY A 148 4.92 -1.59 0.84
N TYR A 149 5.71 -0.52 0.72
CA TYR A 149 5.68 0.63 1.62
C TYR A 149 5.77 1.97 0.85
N ASP A 150 5.28 3.08 1.40
CA ASP A 150 5.05 4.35 0.67
C ASP A 150 4.22 4.12 -0.63
N ALA A 151 3.25 3.20 -0.56
CA ALA A 151 2.43 2.80 -1.70
C ALA A 151 1.35 3.86 -1.96
N LYS A 152 1.42 4.54 -3.11
CA LYS A 152 0.51 5.64 -3.46
C LYS A 152 -0.73 5.15 -4.19
N ASP A 153 -1.91 5.53 -3.69
CA ASP A 153 -3.20 5.39 -4.39
C ASP A 153 -3.06 5.76 -5.87
N ARG A 154 -3.16 4.76 -6.74
CA ARG A 154 -3.24 4.95 -8.18
C ARG A 154 -4.54 4.39 -8.71
N ALA A 155 -5.51 5.28 -8.88
CA ALA A 155 -6.78 5.03 -9.56
C ALA A 155 -6.65 4.11 -10.79
N GLY A 156 -7.00 2.83 -10.61
CA GLY A 156 -7.17 1.84 -11.68
C GLY A 156 -5.96 0.97 -12.03
N THR A 157 -4.86 0.96 -11.26
CA THR A 157 -3.77 -0.02 -11.45
C THR A 157 -3.38 -0.65 -10.13
N HIS A 158 -3.23 -1.98 -10.09
CA HIS A 158 -2.74 -2.67 -8.90
C HIS A 158 -1.43 -2.06 -8.46
N GLU A 159 -1.40 -1.51 -7.26
CA GLU A 159 -0.23 -0.81 -6.78
C GLU A 159 0.91 -1.78 -6.62
N ARG A 160 0.65 -2.96 -6.07
CA ARG A 160 1.66 -3.98 -5.84
C ARG A 160 1.16 -5.32 -6.27
N THR A 161 2.13 -6.19 -6.52
CA THR A 161 1.87 -7.61 -6.62
C THR A 161 2.56 -8.29 -5.47
N LEU A 162 1.78 -9.05 -4.71
CA LEU A 162 2.27 -10.01 -3.74
C LEU A 162 2.65 -11.29 -4.48
N TRP A 163 3.89 -11.74 -4.28
CA TRP A 163 4.39 -13.00 -4.78
C TRP A 163 4.67 -13.92 -3.61
N LEU A 164 4.19 -15.15 -3.72
CA LEU A 164 4.35 -16.20 -2.73
C LEU A 164 5.23 -17.29 -3.31
N ARG A 165 6.21 -17.74 -2.53
CA ARG A 165 7.02 -18.91 -2.82
C ARG A 165 6.71 -20.00 -1.83
N LEU A 166 6.26 -21.14 -2.33
CA LEU A 166 6.10 -22.37 -1.57
C LEU A 166 7.39 -23.19 -1.64
N ARG A 167 7.81 -23.74 -0.50
CA ARG A 167 8.85 -24.78 -0.40
C ARG A 167 8.23 -26.02 0.25
N MET A 168 8.47 -27.16 -0.37
CA MET A 168 7.91 -28.45 0.03
C MET A 168 8.94 -29.29 0.80
N PRO A 169 8.48 -30.18 1.69
CA PRO A 169 9.37 -31.05 2.43
C PRO A 169 9.96 -32.14 1.54
N SER A 170 11.10 -32.70 1.93
CA SER A 170 11.73 -33.81 1.19
C SER A 170 10.96 -35.13 1.29
N ASP A 171 10.13 -35.27 2.32
CA ASP A 171 9.34 -36.45 2.64
C ASP A 171 8.05 -36.07 3.39
N ILE A 172 7.10 -37.00 3.44
CA ILE A 172 5.82 -36.84 4.11
C ILE A 172 5.42 -38.16 4.79
N THR A 173 4.70 -38.05 5.90
CA THR A 173 3.99 -39.19 6.53
C THR A 173 2.49 -39.05 6.42
N VAL A 174 1.98 -37.83 6.19
CA VAL A 174 0.56 -37.54 5.97
C VAL A 174 0.37 -36.79 4.66
N SER A 175 -0.72 -37.11 3.95
CA SER A 175 -1.14 -36.34 2.77
C SER A 175 -1.88 -35.08 3.22
N GLN A 176 -1.45 -33.92 2.72
CA GLN A 176 -2.15 -32.65 2.92
C GLN A 176 -3.32 -32.49 1.93
N SER A 177 -4.36 -31.79 2.36
CA SER A 177 -5.43 -31.30 1.49
C SER A 177 -5.46 -29.77 1.45
N ASN A 178 -5.92 -29.20 0.33
CA ASN A 178 -6.13 -27.75 0.18
C ASN A 178 -7.44 -27.29 0.85
N PRO A 179 -7.52 -26.04 1.36
CA PRO A 179 -6.41 -25.10 1.58
C PRO A 179 -5.53 -25.52 2.77
N PHE A 180 -4.27 -25.11 2.76
CA PHE A 180 -3.30 -25.42 3.81
C PHE A 180 -2.73 -24.19 4.54
N ALA A 181 -2.93 -22.96 4.04
CA ALA A 181 -2.60 -21.73 4.78
C ALA A 181 -3.51 -20.56 4.38
N THR A 182 -3.63 -19.56 5.25
CA THR A 182 -4.19 -18.23 4.94
C THR A 182 -3.16 -17.15 5.20
N VAL A 183 -2.89 -16.32 4.19
CA VAL A 183 -2.04 -15.13 4.31
C VAL A 183 -2.93 -13.89 4.31
N TRP A 184 -2.73 -13.00 5.28
CA TRP A 184 -3.43 -11.72 5.34
C TRP A 184 -2.51 -10.58 5.00
N VAL A 185 -3.08 -9.59 4.31
CA VAL A 185 -2.45 -8.29 4.07
C VAL A 185 -3.23 -7.26 4.87
N SER A 186 -2.51 -6.44 5.63
CA SER A 186 -3.05 -5.29 6.35
C SER A 186 -2.38 -4.02 5.85
N ALA A 187 -3.09 -2.89 5.90
CA ALA A 187 -2.56 -1.59 5.50
C ALA A 187 -2.60 -0.61 6.68
N ALA A 188 -1.59 0.25 6.74
CA ALA A 188 -1.55 1.42 7.62
C ALA A 188 -1.15 2.64 6.79
N ALA A 189 -1.54 3.85 7.22
CA ALA A 189 -1.12 5.07 6.55
C ALA A 189 0.40 5.29 6.71
N GLY A 190 1.12 5.54 5.61
CA GLY A 190 2.58 5.74 5.56
C GLY A 190 3.02 6.64 4.42
#